data_AF-A0A946GDV8-F1
#
_entry.id   AF-A0A946GDV8-F1
#
_cell.length_a   1.000
_cell.length_b   1.000
_cell.length_c   1.000
_cell.angle_alpha   90.00
_cell.angle_beta   90.00
_cell.angle_gamma   90.00
#
_symmetry.space_group_name_H-M   'P 1'
#
loop_
_entity.id
_entity.type
_entity.pdbx_description
1 polymer ?
#
loop_
_entity_poly.entity_id
_entity_poly.type
_entity_poly.pdbx_seq_one_letter_code
_entity_poly.pdbx_strand_id
1 'polypeptide(L)'
;MSSLLLRAHGRGRCGFRYGLVIAGAIAIAVPAHAQQSDTESRESDVRESIETQREVERTAQDALDLEAFSKGPSVTFQQVLEDPDNIELNVRYALTQIREGNVRGAGATLERVLLIRPDLAVVRVLFAIVLFRLDNL
;
A
#
# COMPACT_ATOMS: atom_id res chain seq x y z
N MET A 1 54.45 45.36 -24.20
CA MET A 1 53.94 45.89 -22.91
C MET A 1 53.59 44.67 -22.08
N SER A 2 54.58 44.07 -21.43
CA SER A 2 54.92 44.30 -20.01
C SER A 2 53.74 43.87 -19.11
N SER A 3 53.81 42.86 -18.26
CA SER A 3 54.91 42.55 -17.35
C SER A 3 54.90 41.08 -16.89
N LEU A 4 56.08 40.45 -16.94
CA LEU A 4 56.51 39.42 -15.99
C LEU A 4 56.45 40.00 -14.57
N LEU A 5 56.16 39.17 -13.55
CA LEU A 5 56.85 39.33 -12.26
C LEU A 5 57.11 37.98 -11.60
N LEU A 6 58.41 37.77 -11.44
CA LEU A 6 59.13 36.61 -10.96
C LEU A 6 59.32 36.73 -9.44
N ARG A 7 59.03 35.64 -8.73
CA ARG A 7 59.71 35.08 -7.54
C ARG A 7 60.68 35.98 -6.75
N ALA A 8 60.50 36.06 -5.43
CA ALA A 8 61.62 35.99 -4.48
C ALA A 8 61.18 35.61 -3.06
N HIS A 9 61.88 34.63 -2.49
CA HIS A 9 61.85 34.22 -1.08
C HIS A 9 62.46 35.30 -0.17
N GLY A 10 61.89 35.46 1.03
CA GLY A 10 62.51 36.15 2.17
C GLY A 10 62.34 35.32 3.44
N ARG A 11 63.43 35.08 4.14
CA ARG A 11 63.66 34.07 5.18
C ARG A 11 63.69 34.74 6.57
N GLY A 12 63.06 34.13 7.57
CA GLY A 12 63.60 34.08 8.94
C GLY A 12 62.97 34.93 10.05
N ARG A 13 62.44 34.20 11.05
CA ARG A 13 62.86 34.20 12.48
C ARG A 13 61.99 34.93 13.52
N CYS A 14 62.10 34.40 14.74
CA CYS A 14 61.54 34.77 16.05
C CYS A 14 60.08 34.32 16.25
N GLY A 15 59.74 33.40 17.16
CA GLY A 15 60.28 33.18 18.50
C GLY A 15 59.21 33.62 19.49
N PHE A 16 58.27 32.73 19.86
CA PHE A 16 57.25 33.05 20.86
C PHE A 16 57.31 32.04 22.00
N ARG A 17 57.96 32.48 23.09
CA ARG A 17 58.07 31.78 24.36
C ARG A 17 57.00 32.33 25.30
N TYR A 18 56.20 31.42 25.85
CA TYR A 18 55.35 31.49 27.06
C TYR A 18 54.17 32.45 27.10
N GLY A 19 53.02 31.90 27.48
CA GLY A 19 51.84 32.68 27.88
C GLY A 19 50.73 31.81 28.46
N LEU A 20 50.85 31.53 29.75
CA LEU A 20 49.76 31.49 30.75
C LEU A 20 48.59 30.49 30.56
N VAL A 21 48.53 29.53 31.48
CA VAL A 21 47.37 28.67 31.76
C VAL A 21 46.23 29.53 32.31
N ILE A 22 45.10 29.59 31.60
CA ILE A 22 43.83 30.10 32.14
C ILE A 22 42.97 28.90 32.52
N ALA A 23 42.89 28.62 33.82
CA ALA A 23 41.87 27.77 34.39
C ALA A 23 40.55 28.56 34.44
N GLY A 24 39.70 28.35 33.43
CA GLY A 24 38.33 28.90 33.37
C GLY A 24 37.31 27.79 33.59
N ALA A 25 36.53 27.90 34.66
CA ALA A 25 35.54 26.93 35.09
C ALA A 25 34.46 26.65 34.02
N ILE A 26 34.12 25.37 33.91
CA ILE A 26 33.10 24.80 33.04
C ILE A 26 31.71 25.15 33.59
N ALA A 27 30.89 25.82 32.79
CA ALA A 27 29.43 25.81 32.92
C ALA A 27 28.84 25.36 31.59
N ILE A 28 28.84 24.05 31.35
CA ILE A 28 28.08 23.47 30.25
C ILE A 28 26.64 23.39 30.75
N ALA A 29 25.83 24.39 30.40
CA ALA A 29 24.39 24.23 30.44
C ALA A 29 24.04 23.12 29.46
N VAL A 30 23.74 21.93 29.97
CA VAL A 30 23.19 20.83 29.18
C VAL A 30 21.79 21.30 28.75
N PRO A 31 21.51 21.53 27.47
CA PRO A 31 20.12 21.59 27.06
C PRO A 31 19.60 20.18 27.24
N ALA A 32 18.63 20.00 28.14
CA ALA A 32 17.80 18.81 28.17
C ALA A 32 16.97 18.82 26.88
N HIS A 33 17.57 18.40 25.76
CA HIS A 33 16.83 18.01 24.58
C HIS A 33 16.06 16.75 24.96
N ALA A 34 14.76 16.90 25.13
CA ALA A 34 13.83 15.79 25.27
C ALA A 34 14.03 14.81 24.11
N GLN A 35 14.22 13.52 24.42
CA GLN A 35 14.16 12.41 23.48
C GLN A 35 12.77 12.37 22.85
N GLN A 36 12.61 12.97 21.67
CA GLN A 36 11.35 12.97 20.91
C GLN A 36 11.45 12.07 19.67
N SER A 37 12.65 11.68 19.23
CA SER A 37 12.88 10.91 18.00
C SER A 37 12.55 9.41 18.10
N ASP A 38 12.75 8.81 19.27
CA ASP A 38 12.58 7.35 19.42
C ASP A 38 11.10 6.95 19.46
N THR A 39 10.23 7.83 19.94
CA THR A 39 8.79 7.59 20.03
C THR A 39 8.14 7.69 18.64
N GLU A 40 8.45 8.73 17.87
CA GLU A 40 7.92 8.94 16.52
C GLU A 40 8.32 7.81 15.55
N SER A 41 9.57 7.33 15.65
CA SER A 41 10.03 6.22 14.81
C SER A 41 9.31 4.89 15.14
N ARG A 42 9.11 4.61 16.44
CA ARG A 42 8.40 3.39 16.87
C ARG A 42 6.91 3.43 16.51
N GLU A 43 6.29 4.59 16.59
CA GLU A 43 4.89 4.77 16.17
C GLU A 43 4.72 4.59 14.66
N SER A 44 5.68 5.07 13.86
CA SER A 44 5.72 4.84 12.40
C SER A 44 5.84 3.35 12.06
N ASP A 45 6.81 2.64 12.65
CA ASP A 45 7.04 1.21 12.40
C ASP A 45 5.83 0.35 12.78
N VAL A 46 5.18 0.67 13.90
CA VAL A 46 3.97 -0.02 14.36
C VAL A 46 2.81 0.22 13.39
N ARG A 47 2.64 1.46 12.89
CA ARG A 47 1.58 1.80 11.94
C ARG A 47 1.76 1.07 10.61
N GLU A 48 2.97 1.06 10.08
CA GLU A 48 3.31 0.33 8.85
C GLU A 48 3.05 -1.18 9.02
N SER A 49 3.49 -1.76 10.13
CA SER A 49 3.26 -3.18 10.44
C SER A 49 1.78 -3.55 10.48
N ILE A 50 0.93 -2.71 11.10
CA ILE A 50 -0.52 -2.92 11.16
C ILE A 50 -1.15 -2.82 9.76
N GLU A 51 -0.70 -1.88 8.93
CA GLU A 51 -1.18 -1.72 7.56
C GLU A 51 -0.83 -2.93 6.70
N THR A 52 0.42 -3.38 6.75
CA THR A 52 0.86 -4.59 6.05
C THR A 52 0.06 -5.81 6.48
N GLN A 53 -0.19 -6.00 7.78
CA GLN A 53 -1.00 -7.12 8.27
C GLN A 53 -2.42 -7.11 7.70
N ARG A 54 -3.08 -5.93 7.68
CA ARG A 54 -4.42 -5.77 7.11
C ARG A 54 -4.45 -6.03 5.60
N GLU A 55 -3.41 -5.63 4.88
CA GLU A 55 -3.28 -5.90 3.45
C GLU A 55 -3.13 -7.40 3.18
N VAL A 56 -2.31 -8.09 3.95
CA VAL A 56 -2.15 -9.55 3.84
C VAL A 56 -3.47 -10.26 4.13
N GLU A 57 -4.18 -9.86 5.18
CA GLU A 57 -5.48 -10.45 5.53
C GLU A 57 -6.53 -10.22 4.44
N ARG A 58 -6.60 -9.00 3.89
CA ARG A 58 -7.49 -8.70 2.75
C ARG A 58 -7.14 -9.57 1.55
N THR A 59 -5.87 -9.69 1.21
CA THR A 59 -5.41 -10.49 0.08
C THR A 59 -5.73 -11.98 0.29
N ALA A 60 -5.57 -12.48 1.51
CA ALA A 60 -5.95 -13.83 1.86
C ALA A 60 -7.47 -14.04 1.71
N GLN A 61 -8.29 -13.08 2.16
CA GLN A 61 -9.73 -13.16 1.99
C GLN A 61 -10.15 -13.13 0.52
N ASP A 62 -9.57 -12.23 -0.30
CA ASP A 62 -9.84 -12.17 -1.73
C ASP A 62 -9.50 -13.49 -2.43
N ALA A 63 -8.42 -14.16 -2.01
CA ALA A 63 -8.05 -15.47 -2.52
C ALA A 63 -9.05 -16.56 -2.12
N LEU A 64 -9.54 -16.55 -0.87
CA LEU A 64 -10.57 -17.47 -0.40
C LEU A 64 -11.90 -17.27 -1.14
N ASP A 65 -12.31 -16.01 -1.37
CA ASP A 65 -13.51 -15.68 -2.13
C ASP A 65 -13.41 -16.19 -3.57
N LEU A 66 -12.25 -15.97 -4.22
CA LEU A 66 -11.97 -16.50 -5.56
C LEU A 66 -12.05 -18.03 -5.61
N GLU A 67 -11.50 -18.71 -4.60
CA GLU A 67 -11.55 -20.17 -4.49
C GLU A 67 -12.99 -20.67 -4.34
N ALA A 68 -13.79 -20.04 -3.47
CA ALA A 68 -15.19 -20.37 -3.26
C ALA A 68 -16.01 -20.21 -4.55
N PHE A 69 -15.81 -19.13 -5.29
CA PHE A 69 -16.55 -18.86 -6.52
C PHE A 69 -16.12 -19.73 -7.71
N SER A 70 -14.87 -20.19 -7.73
CA SER A 70 -14.31 -20.95 -8.86
C SER A 70 -14.53 -22.46 -8.75
N LYS A 71 -14.82 -22.98 -7.55
CA LYS A 71 -15.01 -24.42 -7.32
C LYS A 71 -16.47 -24.87 -7.43
N GLY A 72 -16.63 -26.15 -7.73
CA GLY A 72 -17.91 -26.85 -7.75
C GLY A 72 -18.61 -26.89 -9.12
N PRO A 73 -19.74 -27.61 -9.21
CA PRO A 73 -20.50 -27.75 -10.45
C PRO A 73 -21.17 -26.43 -10.87
N SER A 74 -21.65 -26.36 -12.11
CA SER A 74 -22.51 -25.25 -12.56
C SER A 74 -23.76 -25.14 -11.69
N VAL A 75 -24.12 -23.92 -11.30
CA VAL A 75 -25.33 -23.60 -10.53
C VAL A 75 -26.47 -23.27 -11.50
N THR A 76 -27.69 -23.64 -11.14
CA THR A 76 -28.93 -23.35 -11.89
C THR A 76 -29.70 -22.17 -11.29
N PHE A 77 -30.60 -21.57 -12.08
CA PHE A 77 -31.47 -20.50 -11.57
C PHE A 77 -32.38 -20.95 -10.43
N GLN A 78 -32.87 -22.20 -10.48
CA GLN A 78 -33.74 -22.75 -9.44
C GLN A 78 -33.06 -22.73 -8.06
N GLN A 79 -31.77 -23.09 -8.02
CA GLN A 79 -30.98 -23.07 -6.79
C GLN A 79 -30.76 -21.65 -6.25
N VAL A 80 -30.58 -20.66 -7.13
CA VAL A 80 -30.50 -19.25 -6.72
C VAL A 80 -31.84 -18.77 -6.17
N LEU A 81 -32.97 -19.26 -6.68
CA LEU A 81 -34.30 -18.88 -6.20
C LEU A 81 -34.60 -19.39 -4.79
N GLU A 82 -33.98 -20.50 -4.38
CA GLU A 82 -34.10 -21.04 -3.02
C GLU A 82 -33.45 -20.13 -1.98
N ASP A 83 -32.34 -19.46 -2.34
CA ASP A 83 -31.61 -18.53 -1.48
C ASP A 83 -30.99 -17.38 -2.31
N PRO A 84 -31.78 -16.33 -2.62
CA PRO A 84 -31.38 -15.29 -3.57
C PRO A 84 -30.32 -14.32 -3.04
N ASP A 85 -30.11 -14.28 -1.73
CA ASP A 85 -29.10 -13.42 -1.09
C ASP A 85 -27.76 -14.17 -0.89
N ASN A 86 -27.73 -15.46 -1.23
CA ASN A 86 -26.52 -16.26 -1.17
C ASN A 86 -25.49 -15.79 -2.21
N ILE A 87 -24.43 -15.15 -1.72
CA ILE A 87 -23.38 -14.57 -2.56
C ILE A 87 -22.71 -15.65 -3.43
N GLU A 88 -22.32 -16.78 -2.85
CA GLU A 88 -21.61 -17.83 -3.57
C GLU A 88 -22.47 -18.42 -4.69
N LEU A 89 -23.75 -18.74 -4.41
CA LEU A 89 -24.67 -19.26 -5.41
C LEU A 89 -24.88 -18.27 -6.56
N ASN A 90 -25.09 -16.99 -6.26
CA ASN A 90 -25.28 -15.97 -7.29
C ASN A 90 -24.03 -15.79 -8.14
N VAL A 91 -22.83 -15.72 -7.55
CA VAL A 91 -21.58 -15.58 -8.32
C VAL A 91 -21.35 -16.80 -9.21
N ARG A 92 -21.54 -18.02 -8.68
CA ARG A 92 -21.40 -19.25 -9.46
C ARG A 92 -22.44 -19.34 -10.57
N TYR A 93 -23.66 -18.89 -10.33
CA TYR A 93 -24.69 -18.81 -11.35
C TYR A 93 -24.36 -17.77 -12.43
N ALA A 94 -23.81 -16.60 -12.07
CA ALA A 94 -23.31 -15.65 -13.03
C ALA A 94 -22.20 -16.25 -13.91
N LEU A 95 -21.29 -17.05 -13.32
CA LEU A 95 -20.29 -17.79 -14.09
C LEU A 95 -20.91 -18.84 -15.03
N THR A 96 -21.98 -19.53 -14.61
CA THR A 96 -22.78 -20.39 -15.51
C THR A 96 -23.32 -19.58 -16.69
N GLN A 97 -23.99 -18.46 -16.42
CA GLN A 97 -24.56 -17.59 -17.45
C GLN A 97 -23.50 -17.07 -18.43
N ILE A 98 -22.31 -16.71 -17.96
CA ILE A 98 -21.17 -16.32 -18.82
C ILE A 98 -20.77 -17.46 -19.75
N ARG A 99 -20.64 -18.69 -19.23
CA ARG A 99 -20.29 -19.88 -20.04
C ARG A 99 -21.34 -20.20 -21.10
N GLU A 100 -22.60 -19.91 -20.79
CA GLU A 100 -23.75 -20.08 -21.69
C GLU A 100 -23.92 -18.92 -22.69
N GLY A 101 -23.09 -17.87 -22.59
CA GLY A 101 -23.19 -16.68 -23.44
C GLY A 101 -24.28 -15.68 -23.01
N ASN A 102 -24.97 -15.93 -21.90
CA ASN A 102 -25.93 -15.00 -21.31
C ASN A 102 -25.22 -13.91 -20.48
N VAL A 103 -24.43 -13.08 -21.16
CA VAL A 103 -23.61 -12.03 -20.53
C VAL A 103 -24.49 -10.98 -19.84
N ARG A 104 -25.67 -10.66 -20.40
CA ARG A 104 -26.60 -9.69 -19.81
C ARG A 104 -27.20 -10.21 -18.50
N GLY A 105 -27.60 -11.48 -18.48
CA GLY A 105 -28.06 -12.13 -17.26
C GLY A 105 -26.98 -12.16 -16.18
N ALA A 106 -25.74 -12.48 -16.56
CA ALA A 106 -24.60 -12.45 -15.64
C ALA A 106 -24.40 -11.07 -15.02
N GLY A 107 -24.50 -10.00 -15.82
CA GLY A 107 -24.40 -8.62 -15.34
C GLY A 107 -25.44 -8.31 -14.25
N ALA A 108 -26.70 -8.63 -14.48
CA ALA A 108 -27.77 -8.40 -13.50
C ALA A 108 -27.57 -9.21 -12.20
N THR A 109 -27.10 -10.45 -12.32
CA THR A 109 -26.80 -11.30 -11.15
C THR A 109 -25.64 -10.72 -10.33
N LEU A 110 -24.57 -10.26 -10.98
CA LEU A 110 -23.41 -9.66 -10.30
C LEU A 110 -23.74 -8.28 -9.70
N GLU A 111 -24.61 -7.50 -10.33
CA GLU A 111 -25.12 -6.25 -9.77
C GLU A 111 -25.86 -6.50 -8.46
N ARG A 112 -26.74 -7.52 -8.39
CA ARG A 112 -27.40 -7.93 -7.13
C ARG A 112 -26.36 -8.24 -6.05
N VAL A 113 -25.34 -9.02 -6.38
CA VAL A 113 -24.28 -9.38 -5.43
C VAL A 113 -23.61 -8.13 -4.87
N LEU A 114 -23.29 -7.15 -5.72
CA LEU A 114 -22.63 -5.91 -5.30
C LEU A 114 -23.55 -4.96 -4.53
N LEU A 115 -24.88 -5.05 -4.69
CA LEU A 115 -25.83 -4.35 -3.81
C LEU A 115 -25.81 -4.88 -2.38
N ILE A 116 -25.55 -6.17 -2.19
CA ILE A 116 -25.49 -6.82 -0.86
C ILE A 116 -24.09 -6.69 -0.26
N ARG A 117 -23.05 -6.95 -1.06
CA ARG A 117 -21.63 -6.95 -0.67
C ARG A 117 -20.80 -6.12 -1.66
N PRO A 118 -20.72 -4.79 -1.49
CA PRO A 118 -20.02 -3.91 -2.42
C PRO A 118 -18.49 -4.01 -2.35
N ASP A 119 -17.97 -4.59 -1.27
CA ASP A 119 -16.54 -4.68 -0.96
C ASP A 119 -15.81 -5.85 -1.65
N LEU A 120 -16.54 -6.78 -2.26
CA LEU A 120 -15.98 -7.97 -2.91
C LEU A 120 -15.17 -7.61 -4.16
N ALA A 121 -13.85 -7.51 -4.01
CA ALA A 121 -12.95 -7.08 -5.08
C ALA A 121 -13.02 -7.99 -6.31
N VAL A 122 -13.03 -9.31 -6.09
CA VAL A 122 -13.16 -10.32 -7.15
C VAL A 122 -14.44 -10.10 -7.97
N VAL A 123 -15.57 -9.86 -7.31
CA VAL A 123 -16.86 -9.67 -7.97
C VAL A 123 -16.92 -8.34 -8.73
N ARG A 124 -16.35 -7.26 -8.17
CA ARG A 124 -16.23 -5.98 -8.88
C ARG A 124 -15.43 -6.10 -10.17
N VAL A 125 -14.30 -6.82 -10.15
CA VAL A 125 -13.48 -7.06 -11.34
C VAL A 125 -14.24 -7.88 -12.37
N LEU A 126 -14.89 -8.96 -11.93
CA LEU A 126 -15.71 -9.78 -12.82
C LEU A 126 -16.86 -8.97 -13.45
N PHE A 127 -17.54 -8.14 -12.67
CA PHE A 127 -18.60 -7.26 -13.15
C PHE A 127 -18.08 -6.25 -14.19
N ALA A 128 -16.93 -5.64 -13.96
CA ALA A 128 -16.29 -4.75 -14.93
C ALA A 128 -15.99 -5.46 -16.27
N ILE A 129 -15.50 -6.71 -16.23
CA ILE A 129 -15.27 -7.53 -17.42
C ILE A 129 -16.60 -7.81 -18.15
N VAL A 130 -17.65 -8.13 -17.41
CA VAL A 130 -18.99 -8.37 -17.98
C VAL A 130 -19.54 -7.11 -18.64
N LEU A 131 -19.47 -5.95 -17.98
CA LEU A 131 -19.89 -4.67 -18.54
C LEU A 131 -19.12 -4.33 -19.81
N PHE A 132 -17.80 -4.51 -19.81
CA PHE A 132 -16.97 -4.31 -21.00
C PHE A 132 -17.42 -5.20 -22.16
N ARG A 133 -17.74 -6.47 -21.89
CA ARG A 133 -18.26 -7.36 -22.94
C ARG A 133 -19.61 -6.89 -23.47
N LEU A 134 -20.52 -6.44 -22.59
CA LEU A 134 -21.84 -5.96 -22.99
C LEU A 134 -21.79 -4.74 -23.91
N ASP A 135 -20.84 -3.84 -23.71
CA ASP A 135 -20.63 -2.66 -24.57
C ASP A 135 -20.18 -3.04 -25.99
N ASN A 136 -19.62 -4.24 -26.16
CA ASN A 136 -19.10 -4.77 -27.42
C ASN A 136 -20.01 -5.83 -28.09
N LEU A 137 -21.27 -5.97 -27.65
CA LEU A 137 -22.25 -6.92 -28.22
C LEU A 137 -23.14 -6.32 -29.31
#